data_AF-A0A387BWN1-F1
#
_entry.id   AF-A0A387BWN1-F1
#
_cell.length_a   1.000
_cell.length_b   1.000
_cell.length_c   1.000
_cell.angle_alpha   90.00
_cell.angle_beta   90.00
_cell.angle_gamma   90.00
#
_symmetry.space_group_name_H-M   'P 1'
#
loop_
_entity.id
_entity.type
_entity.pdbx_description
1 polymer ?
#
loop_
_entity_poly.entity_id
_entity_poly.type
_entity_poly.pdbx_seq_one_letter_code
_entity_poly.pdbx_strand_id
1 'polypeptide(L)'
;MDTYGVPAAQQDGLIAKIEAGQPLDADTGAAPVSTSTVTIGYENETVERYADGSFAATSTPVDLDQAKTIAASQSAGHIVPLASGNATGCSYSYGAGVAVYDNCLVKRSTVALTMWFRVNYHVASSSTEIEALGSWDMYATGAACQETSFKITHKQATTSPATARLTGNCTVVGNLGTSTPYLEFRVTSGGSESWTSNF
;
A
#
# COMPACT_ATOMS: atom_id res chain seq x y z
N MET A 1 -1.12 -11.20 12.64
CA MET A 1 -2.12 -12.12 12.04
C MET A 1 -3.48 -12.00 12.72
N ASP A 2 -3.52 -11.75 14.03
CA ASP A 2 -4.77 -11.49 14.77
C ASP A 2 -5.53 -10.23 14.27
N THR A 3 -4.80 -9.22 13.79
CA THR A 3 -5.37 -7.98 13.24
C THR A 3 -6.29 -8.21 12.02
N TYR A 4 -6.08 -9.29 11.26
CA TYR A 4 -6.87 -9.61 10.05
C TYR A 4 -7.81 -10.82 10.23
N GLY A 5 -7.96 -11.31 11.46
CA GLY A 5 -8.92 -12.36 11.82
C GLY A 5 -8.64 -13.73 11.19
N VAL A 6 -7.37 -14.06 10.94
CA VAL A 6 -6.99 -15.41 10.46
C VAL A 6 -7.04 -16.38 11.65
N PRO A 7 -7.92 -17.41 11.67
CA PRO A 7 -7.99 -18.39 12.76
C PRO A 7 -6.64 -19.09 13.00
N ALA A 8 -6.27 -19.34 14.25
CA ALA A 8 -4.98 -19.94 14.61
C ALA A 8 -4.67 -21.26 13.87
N ALA A 9 -5.67 -22.12 13.70
CA ALA A 9 -5.51 -23.38 12.94
C ALA A 9 -5.19 -23.17 11.44
N GLN A 10 -5.60 -22.03 10.86
CA GLN A 10 -5.21 -21.65 9.50
C GLN A 10 -3.81 -21.02 9.48
N GLN A 11 -3.39 -20.33 10.54
CA GLN A 11 -2.03 -19.79 10.65
C GLN A 11 -0.98 -20.90 10.63
N ASP A 12 -1.19 -21.98 11.39
CA ASP A 12 -0.26 -23.12 11.43
C ASP A 12 -0.12 -23.79 10.05
N GLY A 13 -1.23 -23.94 9.32
CA GLY A 13 -1.22 -24.49 7.96
C GLY A 13 -0.51 -23.59 6.94
N LEU A 14 -0.67 -22.27 7.06
CA LEU A 14 0.00 -21.29 6.21
C LEU A 14 1.50 -21.21 6.50
N ILE A 15 1.88 -21.25 7.79
CA ILE A 15 3.28 -21.31 8.22
C ILE A 15 3.93 -22.61 7.72
N ALA A 16 3.26 -23.76 7.85
CA ALA A 16 3.78 -25.03 7.36
C ALA A 16 3.97 -25.03 5.83
N LYS A 17 3.09 -24.38 5.06
CA LYS A 17 3.27 -24.20 3.62
C LYS A 17 4.51 -23.36 3.31
N ILE A 18 4.70 -22.24 4.01
CA ILE A 18 5.89 -21.38 3.88
C ILE A 18 7.16 -22.18 4.21
N GLU A 19 7.16 -22.92 5.32
CA GLU A 19 8.29 -23.77 5.75
C GLU A 19 8.58 -24.89 4.75
N ALA A 20 7.55 -25.43 4.09
CA ALA A 20 7.68 -26.43 3.02
C ALA A 20 8.11 -25.82 1.66
N GLY A 21 8.31 -24.50 1.58
CA GLY A 21 8.65 -23.81 0.34
C GLY A 21 7.51 -23.77 -0.70
N GLN A 22 6.26 -23.94 -0.25
CA GLN A 22 5.08 -23.83 -1.12
C GLN A 22 4.57 -22.39 -1.14
N PRO A 23 4.29 -21.81 -2.31
CA PRO A 23 3.75 -20.46 -2.40
C PRO A 23 2.29 -20.41 -1.91
N LEU A 24 1.90 -19.29 -1.33
CA LEU A 24 0.52 -19.04 -0.90
C LEU A 24 -0.33 -18.49 -2.05
N ASP A 25 -1.65 -18.63 -1.99
CA ASP A 25 -2.53 -18.08 -3.04
C ASP A 25 -2.39 -16.55 -3.15
N ALA A 26 -2.25 -15.86 -2.01
CA ALA A 26 -1.94 -14.43 -1.92
C ALA A 26 -0.65 -14.03 -2.67
N ASP A 27 0.24 -15.01 -2.86
CA ASP A 27 1.59 -14.82 -3.36
C ASP A 27 1.80 -15.37 -4.80
N THR A 28 0.70 -15.75 -5.49
CA THR A 28 0.75 -16.40 -6.83
C THR A 28 -0.07 -15.67 -7.90
N GLY A 29 -0.70 -14.55 -7.54
CA GLY A 29 -1.64 -13.85 -8.42
C GLY A 29 -2.98 -14.58 -8.58
N ALA A 30 -3.31 -15.50 -7.68
CA ALA A 30 -4.64 -16.10 -7.62
C ALA A 30 -5.72 -15.02 -7.43
N ALA A 31 -6.97 -15.30 -7.82
CA ALA A 31 -8.07 -14.38 -7.56
C ALA A 31 -8.55 -14.53 -6.10
N PRO A 32 -8.80 -13.43 -5.38
CA PRO A 32 -9.34 -13.50 -4.03
C PRO A 32 -10.78 -14.03 -4.04
N VAL A 33 -11.14 -14.81 -3.02
CA VAL A 33 -12.52 -15.27 -2.79
C VAL A 33 -13.41 -14.19 -2.18
N SER A 34 -12.79 -13.19 -1.53
CA SER A 34 -13.47 -12.00 -1.05
C SER A 34 -12.51 -10.82 -0.95
N THR A 35 -13.07 -9.63 -1.18
CA THR A 35 -12.37 -8.36 -1.05
C THR A 35 -13.25 -7.41 -0.24
N SER A 36 -12.66 -6.77 0.76
CA SER A 36 -13.33 -5.73 1.55
C SER A 36 -12.45 -4.49 1.62
N THR A 37 -13.02 -3.32 1.36
CA THR A 37 -12.34 -2.04 1.51
C THR A 37 -13.03 -1.22 2.58
N VAL A 38 -12.25 -0.68 3.51
CA VAL A 38 -12.71 0.28 4.51
C VAL A 38 -11.90 1.56 4.38
N THR A 39 -12.58 2.70 4.42
CA THR A 39 -11.91 4.01 4.44
C THR A 39 -11.78 4.47 5.89
N ILE A 40 -10.55 4.76 6.30
CA ILE A 40 -10.21 5.20 7.65
C ILE A 40 -9.46 6.53 7.53
N GLY A 41 -10.13 7.64 7.82
CA GLY A 41 -9.59 8.98 7.57
C GLY A 41 -9.31 9.20 6.08
N TYR A 42 -8.05 9.52 5.73
CA TYR A 42 -7.60 9.74 4.35
C TYR A 42 -6.88 8.54 3.74
N GLU A 43 -7.14 7.34 4.25
CA GLU A 43 -6.56 6.10 3.76
C GLU A 43 -7.66 5.07 3.47
N ASN A 44 -7.47 4.29 2.41
CA ASN A 44 -8.23 3.10 2.11
C ASN A 44 -7.42 1.88 2.55
N GLU A 45 -8.02 1.01 3.36
CA GLU A 45 -7.50 -0.31 3.68
C GLU A 45 -8.32 -1.36 2.94
N THR A 46 -7.68 -2.02 1.98
CA THR A 46 -8.27 -3.12 1.20
C THR A 46 -7.69 -4.45 1.68
N VAL A 47 -8.56 -5.35 2.08
CA VAL A 47 -8.21 -6.72 2.50
C VAL A 47 -8.78 -7.71 1.50
N GLU A 48 -7.88 -8.49 0.90
CA GLU A 48 -8.16 -9.58 -0.01
C GLU A 48 -7.94 -10.90 0.73
N ARG A 49 -8.90 -11.83 0.62
CA ARG A 49 -8.81 -13.17 1.24
C ARG A 49 -8.88 -14.23 0.16
N TYR A 50 -8.12 -15.31 0.33
CA TYR A 50 -7.94 -16.36 -0.67
C TYR A 50 -8.47 -17.71 -0.19
N ALA A 51 -8.62 -18.65 -1.12
CA ALA A 51 -9.24 -19.95 -0.87
C ALA A 51 -8.43 -20.81 0.12
N ASP A 52 -7.10 -20.69 0.10
CA ASP A 52 -6.20 -21.35 1.05
C ASP A 52 -6.15 -20.71 2.45
N GLY A 53 -6.94 -19.66 2.69
CA GLY A 53 -6.97 -18.92 3.95
C GLY A 53 -5.89 -17.85 4.08
N SER A 54 -4.99 -17.72 3.09
CA SER A 54 -4.07 -16.58 3.02
C SER A 54 -4.83 -15.28 2.80
N PHE A 55 -4.16 -14.17 3.09
CA PHE A 55 -4.73 -12.84 2.91
C PHE A 55 -3.65 -11.90 2.40
N ALA A 56 -4.11 -10.79 1.84
CA ALA A 56 -3.26 -9.68 1.51
C ALA A 56 -3.97 -8.37 1.83
N ALA A 57 -3.31 -7.50 2.58
CA ALA A 57 -3.84 -6.22 3.01
C ALA A 57 -3.03 -5.08 2.38
N THR A 58 -3.72 -4.13 1.77
CA THR A 58 -3.14 -2.95 1.15
C THR A 58 -3.69 -1.71 1.83
N SER A 59 -2.80 -0.80 2.23
CA SER A 59 -3.17 0.55 2.66
C SER A 59 -2.65 1.56 1.65
N THR A 60 -3.55 2.43 1.17
CA THR A 60 -3.26 3.50 0.22
C THR A 60 -3.98 4.80 0.57
N PRO A 61 -3.43 5.96 0.20
CA PRO A 61 -4.15 7.22 0.29
C PRO A 61 -5.47 7.22 -0.49
N VAL A 62 -6.47 7.95 0.00
CA VAL A 62 -7.73 8.20 -0.73
C VAL A 62 -7.50 9.13 -1.93
N ASP A 63 -8.39 9.02 -2.93
CA ASP A 63 -8.36 9.94 -4.08
C ASP A 63 -8.81 11.37 -3.72
N LEU A 64 -8.71 12.28 -4.69
CA LEU A 64 -9.05 13.68 -4.50
C LEU A 64 -10.53 13.92 -4.19
N ASP A 65 -11.45 13.16 -4.80
CA ASP A 65 -12.88 13.37 -4.64
C ASP A 65 -13.39 12.76 -3.33
N GLN A 66 -12.83 11.62 -2.93
CA GLN A 66 -12.96 11.05 -1.59
C GLN A 66 -12.41 12.01 -0.54
N ALA A 67 -11.21 12.57 -0.75
CA ALA A 67 -10.62 13.55 0.18
C ALA A 67 -11.50 14.80 0.32
N LYS A 68 -12.06 15.34 -0.77
CA LYS A 68 -13.02 16.45 -0.72
C LYS A 68 -14.28 16.08 0.06
N THR A 69 -14.81 14.88 -0.12
CA THR A 69 -16.00 14.40 0.59
C THR A 69 -15.74 14.27 2.09
N ILE A 70 -14.60 13.67 2.44
CA ILE A 70 -14.11 13.54 3.83
C ILE A 70 -13.92 14.93 4.45
N ALA A 71 -13.30 15.88 3.74
CA ALA A 71 -13.11 17.24 4.21
C ALA A 71 -14.43 18.03 4.33
N ALA A 72 -15.36 17.88 3.39
CA ALA A 72 -16.67 18.52 3.42
C ALA A 72 -17.53 18.02 4.59
N SER A 73 -17.42 16.72 4.92
CA SER A 73 -18.06 16.13 6.10
C SER A 73 -17.50 16.65 7.44
N GLN A 74 -16.32 17.29 7.41
CA GLN A 74 -15.63 17.82 8.58
C GLN A 74 -15.81 19.35 8.80
N SER A 75 -16.73 19.99 8.06
CA SER A 75 -17.11 21.42 8.10
C SER A 75 -16.38 22.31 7.08
N ALA A 76 -17.17 23.08 6.33
CA ALA A 76 -16.73 24.01 5.29
C ALA A 76 -15.96 25.21 5.86
N GLY A 77 -14.75 25.47 5.32
CA GLY A 77 -14.15 26.80 5.34
C GLY A 77 -12.70 26.95 5.79
N HIS A 78 -12.02 25.92 6.31
CA HIS A 78 -10.68 26.12 6.88
C HIS A 78 -9.70 24.96 6.63
N ILE A 79 -8.41 25.33 6.60
CA ILE A 79 -7.24 24.43 6.73
C ILE A 79 -7.50 23.52 7.93
N VAL A 80 -7.64 22.22 7.70
CA VAL A 80 -7.94 21.25 8.76
C VAL A 80 -6.63 20.85 9.44
N PRO A 81 -6.38 21.23 10.70
CA PRO A 81 -5.25 20.73 11.45
C PRO A 81 -5.53 19.28 11.86
N LEU A 82 -4.53 18.42 11.67
CA LEU A 82 -4.55 17.00 12.02
C LEU A 82 -4.70 16.81 13.55
N ALA A 83 -5.84 16.29 14.00
CA ALA A 83 -6.03 15.60 15.30
C ALA A 83 -7.46 15.06 15.36
N SER A 84 -7.81 13.91 15.92
CA SER A 84 -7.11 12.84 16.63
C SER A 84 -8.08 11.66 16.71
N GLY A 85 -7.58 10.43 16.54
CA GLY A 85 -8.34 9.21 16.81
C GLY A 85 -8.45 8.29 15.60
N ASN A 86 -7.42 7.47 15.39
CA ASN A 86 -7.45 6.22 14.61
C ASN A 86 -7.25 6.23 13.08
N ALA A 87 -6.72 7.29 12.46
CA ALA A 87 -6.30 7.24 11.05
C ALA A 87 -4.91 7.88 10.90
N THR A 88 -3.87 7.13 10.53
CA THR A 88 -2.48 7.62 10.66
C THR A 88 -1.58 7.27 9.49
N GLY A 89 -1.05 8.32 8.87
CA GLY A 89 0.12 8.25 8.00
C GLY A 89 0.25 9.52 7.16
N CYS A 90 -0.82 9.83 6.44
CA CYS A 90 -0.92 10.97 5.52
C CYS A 90 -1.46 12.25 6.20
N SER A 91 -0.77 13.37 6.04
CA SER A 91 -1.27 14.71 6.33
C SER A 91 -1.87 15.31 5.05
N TYR A 92 -2.99 16.02 5.18
CA TYR A 92 -3.71 16.58 4.04
C TYR A 92 -3.86 18.09 4.18
N SER A 93 -3.60 18.83 3.09
CA SER A 93 -3.93 20.24 3.00
C SER A 93 -4.50 20.57 1.62
N TYR A 94 -5.43 21.54 1.57
CA TYR A 94 -6.04 21.98 0.33
C TYR A 94 -6.09 23.50 0.29
N GLY A 95 -5.59 24.09 -0.80
CA GLY A 95 -5.55 25.53 -0.99
C GLY A 95 -5.29 25.89 -2.45
N ALA A 96 -5.89 26.98 -2.93
CA ALA A 96 -5.70 27.50 -4.29
C ALA A 96 -5.90 26.47 -5.43
N GLY A 97 -6.76 25.46 -5.22
CA GLY A 97 -7.03 24.41 -6.22
C GLY A 97 -6.00 23.27 -6.25
N VAL A 98 -5.10 23.21 -5.26
CA VAL A 98 -4.09 22.16 -5.08
C VAL A 98 -4.39 21.40 -3.79
N ALA A 99 -4.45 20.08 -3.88
CA ALA A 99 -4.46 19.17 -2.73
C ALA A 99 -3.07 18.61 -2.52
N VAL A 100 -2.51 18.78 -1.33
CA VAL A 100 -1.19 18.28 -0.94
C VAL A 100 -1.36 17.18 0.10
N TYR A 101 -0.66 16.08 -0.14
CA TYR A 101 -0.66 14.87 0.66
C TYR A 101 0.77 14.59 1.11
N ASP A 102 1.02 14.71 2.41
CA ASP A 102 2.34 14.60 3.01
C ASP A 102 2.48 13.34 3.87
N ASN A 103 3.65 12.70 3.79
CA ASN A 103 4.07 11.59 4.65
C ASN A 103 3.20 10.32 4.52
N CYS A 104 2.47 10.17 3.42
CA CYS A 104 1.42 9.16 3.27
C CYS A 104 1.98 7.75 3.18
N LEU A 105 1.42 6.83 3.95
CA LEU A 105 1.89 5.44 4.02
C LEU A 105 1.31 4.64 2.85
N VAL A 106 2.18 4.01 2.07
CA VAL A 106 1.83 3.00 1.09
C VAL A 106 2.35 1.68 1.61
N LYS A 107 1.45 0.73 1.88
CA LYS A 107 1.81 -0.54 2.51
C LYS A 107 1.09 -1.70 1.84
N ARG A 108 1.82 -2.80 1.64
CA ARG A 108 1.27 -4.12 1.31
C ARG A 108 1.80 -5.13 2.31
N SER A 109 0.91 -5.93 2.89
CA SER A 109 1.25 -6.96 3.86
C SER A 109 0.53 -8.26 3.50
N THR A 110 1.30 -9.31 3.28
CA THR A 110 0.84 -10.70 3.19
C THR A 110 1.34 -11.48 4.40
N VAL A 111 1.05 -12.78 4.45
CA VAL A 111 1.56 -13.70 5.47
C VAL A 111 3.10 -13.79 5.40
N ALA A 112 3.66 -13.81 4.19
CA ALA A 112 5.08 -14.04 3.95
C ALA A 112 5.90 -12.75 3.87
N LEU A 113 5.34 -11.65 3.37
CA LEU A 113 6.08 -10.43 3.07
C LEU A 113 5.29 -9.18 3.44
N THR A 114 5.95 -8.22 4.09
CA THR A 114 5.43 -6.86 4.21
C THR A 114 6.42 -5.86 3.64
N MET A 115 5.90 -4.97 2.80
CA MET A 115 6.62 -3.83 2.24
C MET A 115 5.85 -2.56 2.52
N TRP A 116 6.56 -1.48 2.87
CA TRP A 116 5.94 -0.17 2.95
C TRP A 116 6.94 0.95 2.64
N PHE A 117 6.41 2.08 2.18
CA PHE A 117 7.16 3.33 2.09
C PHE A 117 6.25 4.52 2.30
N ARG A 118 6.84 5.70 2.48
CA ARG A 118 6.11 6.97 2.56
C ARG A 118 6.26 7.79 1.29
N VAL A 119 5.21 8.50 0.91
CA VAL A 119 5.18 9.36 -0.27
C VAL A 119 4.54 10.70 0.04
N ASN A 120 5.11 11.76 -0.52
CA ASN A 120 4.52 13.08 -0.56
C ASN A 120 4.13 13.36 -2.02
N TYR A 121 2.92 13.83 -2.25
CA TYR A 121 2.42 14.13 -3.58
C TYR A 121 1.38 15.24 -3.53
N HIS A 122 1.13 15.88 -4.66
CA HIS A 122 0.01 16.79 -4.81
C HIS A 122 -0.82 16.47 -6.04
N VAL A 123 -2.08 16.89 -5.98
CA VAL A 123 -3.06 16.75 -7.05
C VAL A 123 -3.70 18.11 -7.28
N ALA A 124 -3.53 18.64 -8.49
CA ALA A 124 -4.18 19.86 -8.95
C ALA A 124 -4.72 19.67 -10.37
N SER A 125 -5.60 20.57 -10.79
CA SER A 125 -6.13 20.55 -12.17
C SER A 125 -5.06 20.76 -13.24
N SER A 126 -3.96 21.44 -12.88
CA SER A 126 -2.86 21.77 -13.79
C SER A 126 -1.61 20.91 -13.61
N SER A 127 -1.44 20.27 -12.45
CA SER A 127 -0.26 19.46 -12.12
C SER A 127 -0.60 18.44 -11.05
N THR A 128 -0.30 17.19 -11.32
CA THR A 128 -0.30 16.12 -10.33
C THR A 128 1.09 15.51 -10.30
N GLU A 129 1.76 15.47 -9.16
CA GLU A 129 3.12 14.94 -9.08
C GLU A 129 3.45 14.33 -7.73
N ILE A 130 4.44 13.44 -7.75
CA ILE A 130 5.10 12.91 -6.56
C ILE A 130 6.27 13.83 -6.23
N GLU A 131 6.23 14.45 -5.07
CA GLU A 131 7.22 15.43 -4.64
C GLU A 131 8.46 14.75 -4.06
N ALA A 132 8.23 13.80 -3.17
CA ALA A 132 9.29 13.14 -2.41
C ALA A 132 8.88 11.74 -1.96
N LEU A 133 9.91 10.95 -1.66
CA LEU A 133 9.78 9.68 -0.97
C LEU A 133 10.38 9.80 0.42
N GLY A 134 9.70 9.18 1.38
CA GLY A 134 10.14 9.11 2.78
C GLY A 134 10.67 7.73 3.13
N SER A 135 10.66 7.43 4.43
CA SER A 135 11.11 6.14 4.96
C SER A 135 10.45 4.95 4.25
N TRP A 136 11.21 3.87 4.13
CA TRP A 136 10.77 2.59 3.58
C TRP A 136 11.23 1.46 4.49
N ASP A 137 10.55 0.32 4.40
CA ASP A 137 10.99 -0.92 5.02
C ASP A 137 10.44 -2.13 4.26
N MET A 138 11.10 -3.27 4.46
CA MET A 138 10.71 -4.57 3.93
C MET A 138 11.16 -5.68 4.87
N TYR A 139 10.23 -6.54 5.26
CA TYR A 139 10.52 -7.69 6.10
C TYR A 139 9.70 -8.90 5.67
N ALA A 140 10.30 -10.08 5.80
CA ALA A 140 9.71 -11.33 5.37
C ALA A 140 9.85 -12.43 6.43
N THR A 141 8.92 -13.38 6.38
CA THR A 141 8.94 -14.61 7.16
C THR A 141 9.42 -15.75 6.26
N GLY A 142 10.44 -16.50 6.68
CA GLY A 142 10.95 -17.63 5.89
C GLY A 142 11.79 -17.25 4.66
N ALA A 143 12.10 -15.97 4.47
CA ALA A 143 12.95 -15.47 3.39
C ALA A 143 13.89 -14.36 3.88
N ALA A 144 15.02 -14.21 3.20
CA ALA A 144 15.90 -13.05 3.32
C ALA A 144 15.60 -12.09 2.17
N CYS A 145 15.19 -10.87 2.49
CA CYS A 145 14.89 -9.84 1.50
C CYS A 145 15.86 -8.67 1.59
N GLN A 146 16.26 -8.14 0.44
CA GLN A 146 17.09 -6.94 0.33
C GLN A 146 16.48 -5.97 -0.67
N GLU A 147 16.56 -4.67 -0.37
CA GLU A 147 16.15 -3.63 -1.30
C GLU A 147 17.07 -3.59 -2.52
N THR A 148 16.48 -3.38 -3.68
CA THR A 148 17.18 -3.30 -4.97
C THR A 148 16.94 -1.99 -5.69
N SER A 149 15.77 -1.39 -5.51
CA SER A 149 15.47 -0.04 -5.99
C SER A 149 14.37 0.61 -5.16
N PHE A 150 14.60 1.85 -4.72
CA PHE A 150 13.57 2.73 -4.16
C PHE A 150 13.67 4.12 -4.78
N LYS A 151 12.73 4.46 -5.68
CA LYS A 151 12.78 5.72 -6.43
C LYS A 151 11.43 6.15 -7.00
N ILE A 152 11.33 7.44 -7.30
CA ILE A 152 10.29 7.99 -8.16
C ILE A 152 10.65 7.57 -9.60
N THR A 153 9.82 6.71 -10.20
CA THR A 153 10.01 6.22 -11.57
C THR A 153 9.42 7.17 -12.60
N HIS A 154 8.36 7.91 -12.24
CA HIS A 154 7.78 8.96 -13.06
C HIS A 154 7.24 10.07 -12.15
N LYS A 155 7.76 11.29 -12.28
CA LYS A 155 7.48 12.34 -11.29
C LYS A 155 6.09 12.96 -11.46
N GLN A 156 5.71 13.32 -12.69
CA GLN A 156 4.50 14.11 -12.96
C GLN A 156 3.50 13.28 -13.76
N ALA A 157 2.24 13.28 -13.32
CA ALA A 157 1.17 12.64 -14.05
C ALA A 157 0.78 13.53 -15.24
N THR A 158 0.84 12.96 -16.44
CA THR A 158 0.43 13.61 -17.68
C THR A 158 -0.61 12.73 -18.36
N THR A 159 -0.29 12.13 -19.51
CA THR A 159 -1.07 11.03 -20.09
C THR A 159 -0.81 9.70 -19.40
N SER A 160 0.28 9.60 -18.64
CA SER A 160 0.64 8.45 -17.81
C SER A 160 0.72 8.85 -16.33
N PRO A 161 0.40 7.94 -15.39
CA PRO A 161 0.44 8.25 -13.95
C PRO A 161 1.85 8.61 -13.49
N ALA A 162 1.96 9.50 -12.50
CA ALA A 162 3.18 9.60 -11.71
C ALA A 162 3.33 8.32 -10.89
N THR A 163 4.55 7.79 -10.80
CA THR A 163 4.83 6.51 -10.17
C THR A 163 6.06 6.56 -9.28
N ALA A 164 5.98 5.86 -8.15
CA ALA A 164 7.10 5.59 -7.28
C ALA A 164 7.10 4.12 -6.89
N ARG A 165 8.28 3.50 -6.82
CA ARG A 165 8.40 2.05 -6.65
C ARG A 165 9.49 1.70 -5.65
N LEU A 166 9.13 0.80 -4.73
CA LEU A 166 10.03 0.04 -3.89
C LEU A 166 10.12 -1.38 -4.45
N THR A 167 11.33 -1.87 -4.73
CA THR A 167 11.59 -3.19 -5.30
C THR A 167 12.56 -3.95 -4.42
N GLY A 168 12.21 -5.18 -4.06
CA GLY A 168 13.04 -6.09 -3.30
C GLY A 168 13.53 -7.27 -4.15
N ASN A 169 14.55 -7.94 -3.65
CA ASN A 169 14.89 -9.30 -4.02
C ASN A 169 14.79 -10.15 -2.76
N CYS A 170 13.92 -11.15 -2.78
CA CYS A 170 13.66 -12.05 -1.67
C CYS A 170 14.10 -13.47 -2.04
N THR A 171 14.95 -14.07 -1.21
CA THR A 171 15.39 -15.45 -1.36
C THR A 171 14.87 -16.28 -0.19
N VAL A 172 14.14 -17.35 -0.50
CA VAL A 172 13.62 -18.28 0.52
C VAL A 172 14.78 -18.98 1.22
N VAL A 173 14.67 -19.16 2.53
CA VAL A 173 15.69 -19.86 3.32
C VAL A 173 15.97 -21.24 2.72
N GLY A 174 17.26 -21.57 2.56
CA GLY A 174 17.69 -22.81 1.88
C GLY A 174 17.85 -22.67 0.36
N ASN A 175 17.77 -21.46 -0.21
CA ASN A 175 17.91 -21.17 -1.65
C ASN A 175 16.89 -21.93 -2.52
N LEU A 176 15.71 -22.21 -1.96
CA LEU A 176 14.65 -22.98 -2.64
C LEU A 176 13.93 -22.17 -3.73
N GLY A 177 14.10 -20.84 -3.72
CA GLY A 177 13.57 -19.95 -4.74
C GLY A 177 13.94 -18.49 -4.48
N THR A 178 13.86 -17.68 -5.53
CA THR A 178 14.06 -16.22 -5.47
C THR A 178 12.89 -15.53 -6.14
N SER A 179 12.37 -14.47 -5.51
CA SER A 179 11.34 -13.59 -6.05
C SER A 179 11.83 -12.14 -6.08
N THR A 180 11.21 -11.33 -6.94
CA THR A 180 11.50 -9.90 -7.06
C THR A 180 10.22 -9.08 -6.83
N PRO A 181 9.74 -9.02 -5.57
CA PRO A 181 8.53 -8.28 -5.24
C PRO A 181 8.71 -6.79 -5.47
N TYR A 182 7.64 -6.11 -5.87
CA TYR A 182 7.61 -4.64 -5.86
C TYR A 182 6.29 -4.09 -5.33
N LEU A 183 6.41 -2.97 -4.61
CA LEU A 183 5.32 -2.10 -4.21
C LEU A 183 5.41 -0.80 -4.99
N GLU A 184 4.39 -0.49 -5.78
CA GLU A 184 4.31 0.71 -6.59
C GLU A 184 3.14 1.58 -6.16
N PHE A 185 3.39 2.87 -5.99
CA PHE A 185 2.38 3.91 -5.86
C PHE A 185 2.18 4.58 -7.21
N ARG A 186 0.93 4.79 -7.60
CA ARG A 186 0.53 5.53 -8.80
C ARG A 186 -0.40 6.65 -8.41
N VAL A 187 -0.22 7.82 -9.02
CA VAL A 187 -1.16 8.93 -8.87
C VAL A 187 -1.45 9.56 -10.23
N THR A 188 -2.73 9.86 -10.43
CA THR A 188 -3.28 10.58 -11.57
C THR A 188 -4.11 11.77 -11.08
N SER A 189 -4.56 12.64 -11.99
CA SER A 189 -5.55 13.67 -11.66
C SER A 189 -6.88 13.10 -11.16
N GLY A 190 -7.19 11.83 -11.45
CA GLY A 190 -8.41 11.13 -11.02
C GLY A 190 -8.27 10.36 -9.71
N GLY A 191 -7.07 10.27 -9.13
CA GLY A 191 -6.85 9.57 -7.87
C GLY A 191 -5.53 8.82 -7.78
N SER A 192 -5.32 8.18 -6.63
CA SER A 192 -4.17 7.35 -6.32
C SER A 192 -4.53 5.88 -6.21
N GLU A 193 -3.63 5.03 -6.67
CA GLU A 193 -3.74 3.57 -6.58
C GLU A 193 -2.38 2.99 -6.19
N SER A 194 -2.36 1.84 -5.53
CA SER A 194 -1.14 1.04 -5.41
C SER A 194 -1.22 -0.19 -6.31
N TRP A 195 -0.10 -0.49 -6.96
CA TRP A 195 0.09 -1.68 -7.77
C TRP A 195 1.20 -2.52 -7.18
N THR A 196 1.02 -3.83 -7.20
CA THR A 196 2.02 -4.79 -6.70
C THR A 196 2.21 -5.90 -7.72
N SER A 197 3.39 -6.52 -7.75
CA SER A 197 3.55 -7.83 -8.36
C SER A 197 4.54 -8.69 -7.60
N ASN A 198 4.38 -10.01 -7.75
CA ASN A 198 5.24 -11.03 -7.17
C ASN A 198 5.41 -10.89 -5.65
N PHE A 199 4.33 -10.52 -4.96
CA PHE A 199 4.17 -10.94 -3.58
C PHE A 199 3.90 -12.42 -3.61
#